data_AF-A0A7S2XL11-F1
#
_entry.id   AF-A0A7S2XL11-F1
#
_cell.length_a   1.000
_cell.length_b   1.000
_cell.length_c   1.000
_cell.angle_alpha   90.00
_cell.angle_beta   90.00
_cell.angle_gamma   90.00
#
_symmetry.space_group_name_H-M   'P 1'
#
loop_
_entity.id
_entity.type
_entity.pdbx_description
1 polymer ?
#
loop_
_entity_poly.entity_id
_entity_poly.type
_entity_poly.pdbx_seq_one_letter_code
_entity_poly.pdbx_strand_id
1 'polypeptide(L)'
;GTLQFAMAGTDMYGEADLMEWDSAMTEGGPAVDLWNKQAILSGERVPVILNPYPFKIMEETNGTAMMGFLGGDQMIPDTTDDDQAKTLPYAVQWYNGKQEKYNGICWEPRSDVDEPLTKQAEHPGSQVSWHPGFRYHHFQGRKVALLVLKGLKEALQVWEDGIDTDKNDNVSFPLPEQYWHVGTMYDTIRDNFKTNVNKAAAATAAATTATAETPVSSCETGFHFLPRVCRVAMHGYGMWEPRAHDDYDLINIIQAAPNGYTPAFTERPYYSGFDVLPYSQAIPEGEVDVHAIAIATTFPAPDLDHEWVDDNDDDDNDGNDEPV
;
A
#
# COMPACT_ATOMS: atom_id res chain seq x y z
N GLY A 1 3.14 -4.70 -5.89
CA GLY A 1 2.94 -3.91 -7.13
C GLY A 1 3.47 -4.62 -8.36
N THR A 2 3.08 -4.11 -9.53
CA THR A 2 3.54 -4.43 -10.91
C THR A 2 3.85 -3.10 -11.61
N LEU A 3 4.33 -3.14 -12.86
CA LEU A 3 4.62 -1.95 -13.66
C LEU A 3 3.42 -1.01 -13.84
N GLN A 4 2.22 -1.53 -14.00
CA GLN A 4 1.01 -0.69 -14.12
C GLN A 4 0.79 0.11 -12.83
N PHE A 5 0.92 -0.54 -11.68
CA PHE A 5 0.86 0.13 -10.39
C PHE A 5 2.00 1.16 -10.23
N ALA A 6 3.17 0.94 -10.83
CA ALA A 6 4.27 1.90 -10.74
C ALA A 6 3.90 3.25 -11.37
N MET A 7 3.12 3.26 -12.45
CA MET A 7 2.81 4.49 -13.18
C MET A 7 1.54 5.19 -12.70
N ALA A 8 0.63 4.48 -12.02
CA ALA A 8 -0.71 4.97 -11.73
C ALA A 8 -1.24 4.53 -10.36
N GLY A 9 -0.40 3.87 -9.55
CA GLY A 9 -0.83 3.19 -8.33
C GLY A 9 -1.50 4.13 -7.34
N THR A 10 -0.91 5.31 -7.11
CA THR A 10 -1.46 6.28 -6.17
C THR A 10 -2.86 6.75 -6.55
N ASP A 11 -3.11 7.09 -7.81
CA ASP A 11 -4.43 7.60 -8.21
C ASP A 11 -5.48 6.48 -8.32
N MET A 12 -5.06 5.27 -8.72
CA MET A 12 -5.95 4.12 -8.86
C MET A 12 -6.33 3.49 -7.52
N TYR A 13 -5.38 3.37 -6.59
CA TYR A 13 -5.53 2.62 -5.34
C TYR A 13 -5.43 3.48 -4.08
N GLY A 14 -5.06 4.76 -4.22
CA GLY A 14 -4.95 5.72 -3.14
C GLY A 14 -3.51 5.88 -2.65
N GLU A 15 -3.34 6.81 -1.72
CA GLU A 15 -2.09 6.96 -0.98
C GLU A 15 -1.74 5.67 -0.24
N ALA A 16 -0.44 5.37 -0.17
CA ALA A 16 0.07 4.21 0.54
C ALA A 16 1.07 4.65 1.61
N ASP A 17 0.99 4.06 2.79
CA ASP A 17 2.00 4.24 3.84
C ASP A 17 3.10 3.16 3.73
N LEU A 18 2.80 2.01 3.13
CA LEU A 18 3.71 0.89 2.87
C LEU A 18 3.59 0.44 1.42
N MET A 19 4.73 0.23 0.75
CA MET A 19 4.76 -0.30 -0.62
C MET A 19 5.71 -1.49 -0.74
N GLU A 20 5.22 -2.60 -1.27
CA GLU A 20 6.01 -3.81 -1.51
C GLU A 20 6.00 -4.22 -3.00
N TRP A 21 7.18 -4.63 -3.49
CA TRP A 21 7.33 -5.20 -4.81
C TRP A 21 7.26 -6.73 -4.79
N ASP A 22 6.13 -7.28 -5.25
CA ASP A 22 5.86 -8.72 -5.28
C ASP A 22 5.93 -9.33 -6.71
N SER A 23 6.32 -8.54 -7.70
CA SER A 23 6.38 -9.01 -9.11
C SER A 23 7.78 -9.44 -9.55
N ALA A 24 8.70 -9.72 -8.62
CA ALA A 24 10.10 -9.98 -8.93
C ALA A 24 10.34 -11.16 -9.90
N MET A 25 9.39 -12.10 -9.98
CA MET A 25 9.47 -13.27 -10.87
C MET A 25 9.08 -12.98 -12.33
N THR A 26 8.28 -11.94 -12.56
CA THR A 26 7.80 -11.55 -13.90
C THR A 26 8.40 -10.23 -14.37
N GLU A 27 8.76 -9.36 -13.43
CA GLU A 27 9.21 -8.01 -13.66
C GLU A 27 10.40 -7.70 -12.73
N GLY A 28 11.55 -7.39 -13.33
CA GLY A 28 12.80 -7.14 -12.62
C GLY A 28 13.48 -5.85 -13.05
N GLY A 29 14.61 -5.54 -12.42
CA GLY A 29 15.53 -4.48 -12.85
C GLY A 29 14.85 -3.13 -13.08
N PRO A 30 14.68 -2.67 -14.34
CA PRO A 30 14.08 -1.37 -14.65
C PRO A 30 12.68 -1.15 -14.08
N ALA A 31 11.80 -2.16 -14.07
CA ALA A 31 10.44 -2.02 -13.58
C ALA A 31 10.40 -1.77 -12.06
N VAL A 32 11.29 -2.47 -11.33
CA VAL A 32 11.45 -2.31 -9.89
C VAL A 32 12.04 -0.94 -9.54
N ASP A 33 13.02 -0.49 -10.33
CA ASP A 33 13.58 0.86 -10.17
C ASP A 33 12.51 1.93 -10.44
N LEU A 34 11.70 1.78 -11.50
CA LEU A 34 10.57 2.67 -11.75
C LEU A 34 9.57 2.68 -10.58
N TRP A 35 9.20 1.50 -10.08
CA TRP A 35 8.31 1.35 -8.92
C TRP A 35 8.82 2.11 -7.70
N ASN A 36 10.08 1.90 -7.30
CA ASN A 36 10.63 2.57 -6.13
C ASN A 36 10.74 4.10 -6.34
N LYS A 37 11.07 4.56 -7.55
CA LYS A 37 11.15 5.98 -7.87
C LYS A 37 9.77 6.64 -7.84
N GLN A 38 8.76 5.98 -8.39
CA GLN A 38 7.38 6.49 -8.37
C GLN A 38 6.79 6.48 -6.96
N ALA A 39 7.14 5.53 -6.11
CA ALA A 39 6.78 5.55 -4.70
C ALA A 39 7.26 6.84 -3.98
N ILE A 40 8.42 7.39 -4.36
CA ILE A 40 8.91 8.66 -3.81
C ILE A 40 8.26 9.87 -4.49
N LEU A 41 8.14 9.82 -5.82
CA LEU A 41 7.72 10.96 -6.62
C LEU A 41 6.23 11.28 -6.51
N SER A 42 5.39 10.24 -6.47
CA SER A 42 3.94 10.36 -6.55
C SER A 42 3.30 10.52 -5.17
N GLY A 43 2.06 11.00 -5.18
CA GLY A 43 1.22 11.18 -3.99
C GLY A 43 1.62 12.31 -3.06
N GLU A 44 0.83 12.47 -2.02
CA GLU A 44 1.10 13.34 -0.89
C GLU A 44 2.13 12.71 0.06
N ARG A 45 2.03 11.40 0.31
CA ARG A 45 2.89 10.69 1.27
C ARG A 45 4.04 9.98 0.58
N VAL A 46 5.17 9.88 1.28
CA VAL A 46 6.27 8.99 0.87
C VAL A 46 6.16 7.71 1.72
N PRO A 47 5.88 6.55 1.12
CA PRO A 47 5.71 5.29 1.85
C PRO A 47 7.04 4.75 2.35
N VAL A 48 6.96 3.82 3.31
CA VAL A 48 8.05 2.88 3.55
C VAL A 48 8.09 1.88 2.40
N ILE A 49 9.21 1.85 1.68
CA ILE A 49 9.40 0.95 0.55
C ILE A 49 10.03 -0.34 1.06
N LEU A 50 9.23 -1.40 1.08
CA LEU A 50 9.61 -2.74 1.48
C LEU A 50 10.10 -3.51 0.25
N ASN A 51 11.40 -3.39 -0.03
CA ASN A 51 12.00 -3.97 -1.22
C ASN A 51 13.47 -4.35 -0.97
N PRO A 52 13.87 -5.62 -1.19
CA PRO A 52 15.28 -6.01 -1.07
C PRO A 52 16.17 -5.41 -2.17
N TYR A 53 15.58 -4.83 -3.22
CA TYR A 53 16.30 -4.25 -4.36
C TYR A 53 16.05 -2.74 -4.43
N PRO A 54 16.83 -1.92 -3.70
CA PRO A 54 16.59 -0.49 -3.62
C PRO A 54 17.08 0.30 -4.85
N PHE A 55 17.77 -0.31 -5.83
CA PHE A 55 18.25 0.38 -7.07
C PHE A 55 18.82 1.80 -6.89
N LYS A 56 19.68 2.01 -5.89
CA LYS A 56 20.29 3.32 -5.55
C LYS A 56 19.36 4.36 -4.94
N ILE A 57 18.11 4.04 -4.62
CA ILE A 57 17.19 4.98 -3.96
C ILE A 57 17.81 5.64 -2.72
N MET A 58 18.55 4.88 -1.89
CA MET A 58 19.24 5.46 -0.73
C MET A 58 20.33 6.46 -1.11
N GLU A 59 21.06 6.25 -2.20
CA GLU A 59 22.03 7.23 -2.70
C GLU A 59 21.31 8.46 -3.27
N GLU A 60 20.28 8.24 -4.09
CA GLU A 60 19.50 9.30 -4.74
C GLU A 60 18.76 10.16 -3.71
N THR A 61 18.40 9.62 -2.55
CA THR A 61 17.72 10.36 -1.46
C THR A 61 18.66 10.80 -0.35
N ASN A 62 19.99 10.73 -0.52
CA ASN A 62 20.96 11.04 0.54
C ASN A 62 20.71 10.28 1.86
N GLY A 63 20.22 9.05 1.77
CA GLY A 63 19.92 8.17 2.89
C GLY A 63 18.65 8.53 3.65
N THR A 64 17.81 9.42 3.12
CA THR A 64 16.58 9.87 3.79
C THR A 64 15.35 9.02 3.49
N ALA A 65 15.35 8.22 2.41
CA ALA A 65 14.25 7.32 2.12
C ALA A 65 14.05 6.25 3.22
N MET A 66 12.77 5.94 3.46
CA MET A 66 12.38 4.87 4.37
C MET A 66 12.35 3.55 3.61
N MET A 67 13.46 2.82 3.65
CA MET A 67 13.59 1.52 2.98
C MET A 67 13.63 0.40 4.01
N GLY A 68 12.96 -0.71 3.71
CA GLY A 68 12.96 -1.90 4.54
C GLY A 68 12.93 -3.19 3.73
N PHE A 69 13.10 -4.30 4.43
CA PHE A 69 12.83 -5.62 3.87
C PHE A 69 12.11 -6.46 4.92
N LEU A 70 10.96 -7.01 4.53
CA LEU A 70 10.29 -8.01 5.33
C LEU A 70 11.10 -9.30 5.17
N GLY A 71 11.81 -9.73 6.22
CA GLY A 71 12.72 -10.88 6.22
C GLY A 71 12.15 -12.19 5.62
N GLY A 72 12.96 -13.24 5.49
CA GLY A 72 12.47 -14.49 4.91
C GLY A 72 11.55 -15.31 5.84
N ASP A 73 11.26 -16.51 5.39
CA ASP A 73 10.45 -17.53 6.03
C ASP A 73 11.26 -18.53 6.87
N GLN A 74 12.55 -18.25 7.09
CA GLN A 74 13.49 -19.21 7.70
C GLN A 74 13.16 -19.57 9.16
N MET A 75 12.27 -18.81 9.80
CA MET A 75 11.83 -19.05 11.18
C MET A 75 10.56 -19.91 11.27
N ILE A 76 9.92 -20.23 10.14
CA ILE A 76 8.74 -21.10 10.13
C ILE A 76 9.21 -22.56 10.19
N PRO A 77 8.84 -23.33 11.23
CA PRO A 77 9.15 -24.75 11.26
C PRO A 77 8.35 -25.50 10.18
N ASP A 78 8.98 -26.49 9.56
CA ASP A 78 8.25 -27.40 8.69
C ASP A 78 7.17 -28.15 9.49
N THR A 79 5.98 -28.24 8.91
CA THR A 79 4.87 -29.03 9.46
C THR A 79 5.04 -30.49 9.05
N THR A 80 5.16 -31.39 10.02
CA THR A 80 5.39 -32.82 9.82
C THR A 80 4.11 -33.65 9.88
N ASP A 81 3.13 -33.21 10.68
CA ASP A 81 1.87 -33.92 10.91
C ASP A 81 0.74 -32.98 11.34
N ASP A 82 -0.50 -33.50 11.33
CA ASP A 82 -1.72 -32.73 11.63
C ASP A 82 -1.76 -32.24 13.08
N ASP A 83 -1.12 -32.94 14.02
CA ASP A 83 -1.11 -32.55 15.43
C ASP A 83 -0.15 -31.38 15.66
N GLN A 84 1.03 -31.40 15.03
CA GLN A 84 1.92 -30.24 15.00
C GLN A 84 1.26 -29.06 14.30
N ALA A 85 0.58 -29.28 13.17
CA ALA A 85 -0.11 -28.22 12.42
C ALA A 85 -1.04 -27.40 13.32
N LYS A 86 -1.85 -28.08 14.16
CA LYS A 86 -2.79 -27.42 15.08
C LYS A 86 -2.12 -26.57 16.16
N THR A 87 -0.83 -26.74 16.42
CA THR A 87 -0.07 -25.90 17.37
C THR A 87 0.52 -24.65 16.72
N LEU A 88 0.52 -24.58 15.39
CA LEU A 88 1.03 -23.45 14.63
C LEU A 88 -0.12 -22.48 14.26
N PRO A 89 0.15 -21.17 14.15
CA PRO A 89 -0.83 -20.22 13.62
C PRO A 89 -1.31 -20.64 12.23
N TYR A 90 -2.61 -20.51 11.97
CA TYR A 90 -3.23 -20.94 10.70
C TYR A 90 -2.47 -20.49 9.44
N ALA A 91 -1.94 -19.26 9.43
CA ALA A 91 -1.21 -18.73 8.28
C ALA A 91 0.09 -19.47 7.92
N VAL A 92 0.70 -20.21 8.86
CA VAL A 92 1.96 -20.93 8.64
C VAL A 92 1.82 -22.45 8.67
N GLN A 93 0.61 -22.95 8.95
CA GLN A 93 0.32 -24.38 8.86
C GLN A 93 0.56 -24.87 7.43
N TRP A 94 1.34 -25.94 7.29
CA TRP A 94 1.64 -26.55 5.98
C TRP A 94 2.25 -25.59 4.96
N TYR A 95 2.90 -24.52 5.41
CA TYR A 95 3.51 -23.51 4.54
C TYR A 95 4.43 -24.12 3.46
N ASN A 96 5.27 -25.09 3.85
CA ASN A 96 6.14 -25.87 2.94
C ASN A 96 5.54 -27.23 2.50
N GLY A 97 4.29 -27.51 2.85
CA GLY A 97 3.69 -28.85 2.80
C GLY A 97 2.50 -29.00 1.85
N LYS A 98 1.48 -29.75 2.30
CA LYS A 98 0.36 -30.22 1.48
C LYS A 98 -0.50 -29.10 0.90
N GLN A 99 -0.96 -29.34 -0.34
CA GLN A 99 -2.15 -28.94 -1.12
C GLN A 99 -2.95 -27.65 -0.86
N GLU A 100 -2.80 -26.95 0.25
CA GLU A 100 -3.50 -25.67 0.51
C GLU A 100 -2.76 -24.47 -0.10
N LYS A 101 -2.03 -24.69 -1.20
CA LYS A 101 -1.27 -23.61 -1.82
C LYS A 101 -2.17 -22.76 -2.72
N TYR A 102 -2.93 -23.36 -3.63
CA TYR A 102 -3.76 -22.59 -4.57
C TYR A 102 -5.22 -22.97 -4.50
N ASN A 103 -6.06 -21.97 -4.26
CA ASN A 103 -7.50 -22.06 -4.43
C ASN A 103 -8.05 -20.75 -5.01
N GLY A 104 -7.33 -20.23 -6.01
CA GLY A 104 -7.78 -19.05 -6.76
C GLY A 104 -8.89 -19.44 -7.73
N ILE A 105 -9.94 -18.63 -7.76
CA ILE A 105 -11.04 -18.69 -8.74
C ILE A 105 -11.06 -17.37 -9.51
N CYS A 106 -11.54 -17.37 -10.75
CA CYS A 106 -11.69 -16.11 -11.51
C CYS A 106 -13.02 -15.42 -11.26
N TRP A 107 -13.97 -16.10 -10.60
CA TRP A 107 -15.30 -15.55 -10.36
C TRP A 107 -15.89 -16.11 -9.07
N GLU A 108 -16.11 -15.25 -8.08
CA GLU A 108 -16.91 -15.57 -6.88
C GLU A 108 -18.38 -15.21 -7.17
N PRO A 109 -19.33 -16.16 -7.00
CA PRO A 109 -20.75 -15.87 -7.13
C PRO A 109 -21.21 -14.76 -6.17
N ARG A 110 -22.01 -13.82 -6.66
CA ARG A 110 -22.53 -12.69 -5.88
C ARG A 110 -24.01 -12.46 -6.16
N SER A 111 -24.75 -11.99 -5.16
CA SER A 111 -26.22 -11.87 -5.24
C SER A 111 -26.70 -10.62 -6.00
N ASP A 112 -25.82 -9.67 -6.22
CA ASP A 112 -26.04 -8.40 -6.91
C ASP A 112 -25.64 -8.42 -8.39
N VAL A 113 -25.10 -9.55 -8.88
CA VAL A 113 -24.73 -9.75 -10.29
C VAL A 113 -25.12 -11.17 -10.71
N ASP A 114 -26.10 -11.30 -11.59
CA ASP A 114 -26.68 -12.60 -11.96
C ASP A 114 -25.63 -13.60 -12.48
N GLU A 115 -24.85 -13.26 -13.53
CA GLU A 115 -23.76 -14.09 -14.07
C GLU A 115 -22.82 -13.26 -14.97
N PRO A 116 -21.49 -13.52 -15.01
CA PRO A 116 -20.54 -12.77 -15.84
C PRO A 116 -20.91 -12.80 -17.33
N LEU A 117 -20.91 -11.63 -17.99
CA LEU A 117 -21.25 -11.48 -19.43
C LEU A 117 -20.42 -12.39 -20.34
N THR A 118 -19.19 -12.66 -19.94
CA THR A 118 -18.29 -13.60 -20.62
C THR A 118 -17.92 -14.72 -19.66
N LYS A 119 -17.93 -15.94 -20.19
CA LYS A 119 -17.50 -17.12 -19.44
C LYS A 119 -16.07 -16.90 -18.94
N GLN A 120 -15.92 -16.86 -17.62
CA GLN A 120 -14.61 -16.80 -16.98
C GLN A 120 -13.95 -18.18 -16.99
N ALA A 121 -12.62 -18.20 -16.87
CA ALA A 121 -11.90 -19.43 -16.58
C ALA A 121 -12.28 -19.93 -15.17
N GLU A 122 -12.17 -21.24 -14.93
CA GLU A 122 -12.42 -21.78 -13.58
C GLU A 122 -11.33 -21.32 -12.60
N HIS A 123 -10.09 -21.23 -13.07
CA HIS A 123 -8.93 -20.81 -12.27
C HIS A 123 -8.12 -19.74 -13.01
N PRO A 124 -7.49 -18.81 -12.25
CA PRO A 124 -6.46 -17.94 -12.78
C PRO A 124 -5.36 -18.72 -13.49
N GLY A 125 -4.81 -18.15 -14.57
CA GLY A 125 -3.64 -18.71 -15.23
C GLY A 125 -2.42 -18.75 -14.31
N SER A 126 -1.36 -19.44 -14.75
CA SER A 126 -0.03 -19.45 -14.10
C SER A 126 0.01 -20.01 -12.66
N GLN A 127 -0.98 -20.79 -12.23
CA GLN A 127 -0.91 -21.57 -10.99
C GLN A 127 0.02 -22.78 -11.17
N VAL A 128 1.33 -22.58 -11.06
CA VAL A 128 2.32 -23.66 -11.10
C VAL A 128 2.73 -24.10 -9.68
N SER A 129 3.02 -25.38 -9.53
CA SER A 129 3.17 -26.06 -8.23
C SER A 129 4.29 -25.55 -7.33
N TRP A 130 5.26 -24.83 -7.90
CA TRP A 130 6.39 -24.26 -7.17
C TRP A 130 6.12 -22.85 -6.64
N HIS A 131 5.06 -22.17 -7.09
CA HIS A 131 4.73 -20.87 -6.55
C HIS A 131 4.16 -21.01 -5.12
N PRO A 132 4.41 -20.02 -4.26
CA PRO A 132 3.94 -20.04 -2.89
C PRO A 132 2.45 -19.67 -2.86
N GLY A 133 1.66 -20.50 -2.17
CA GLY A 133 0.20 -20.38 -2.16
C GLY A 133 -0.39 -19.20 -1.40
N PHE A 134 -1.73 -19.17 -1.24
CA PHE A 134 -2.43 -18.13 -0.45
C PHE A 134 -1.88 -18.02 0.98
N ARG A 135 -1.39 -19.13 1.55
CA ARG A 135 -0.70 -19.18 2.85
C ARG A 135 0.50 -18.25 2.93
N TYR A 136 1.28 -18.17 1.86
CA TYR A 136 2.41 -17.26 1.81
C TYR A 136 1.96 -15.81 1.87
N HIS A 137 0.93 -15.45 1.12
CA HIS A 137 0.35 -14.11 1.17
C HIS A 137 -0.23 -13.81 2.56
N HIS A 138 -0.87 -14.78 3.22
CA HIS A 138 -1.33 -14.63 4.62
C HIS A 138 -0.16 -14.40 5.58
N PHE A 139 0.94 -15.12 5.40
CA PHE A 139 2.15 -14.93 6.21
C PHE A 139 2.79 -13.56 5.99
N GLN A 140 2.94 -13.12 4.74
CA GLN A 140 3.45 -11.77 4.42
C GLN A 140 2.52 -10.68 4.97
N GLY A 141 1.19 -10.83 4.79
CA GLY A 141 0.20 -9.92 5.35
C GLY A 141 0.30 -9.83 6.88
N ARG A 142 0.52 -10.94 7.59
CA ARG A 142 0.77 -10.93 9.04
C ARG A 142 2.07 -10.20 9.41
N LYS A 143 3.14 -10.34 8.63
CA LYS A 143 4.40 -9.59 8.86
C LYS A 143 4.19 -8.09 8.68
N VAL A 144 3.48 -7.68 7.64
CA VAL A 144 3.09 -6.28 7.42
C VAL A 144 2.25 -5.78 8.58
N ALA A 145 1.23 -6.53 9.00
CA ALA A 145 0.37 -6.14 10.13
C ALA A 145 1.18 -5.96 11.43
N LEU A 146 2.11 -6.88 11.73
CA LEU A 146 2.99 -6.75 12.90
C LEU A 146 3.93 -5.54 12.80
N LEU A 147 4.43 -5.22 11.60
CA LEU A 147 5.22 -4.02 11.37
C LEU A 147 4.39 -2.76 11.65
N VAL A 148 3.15 -2.69 11.16
CA VAL A 148 2.22 -1.58 11.41
C VAL A 148 1.91 -1.46 12.89
N LEU A 149 1.53 -2.55 13.56
CA LEU A 149 1.22 -2.56 15.00
C LEU A 149 2.41 -2.11 15.84
N LYS A 150 3.63 -2.54 15.47
CA LYS A 150 4.85 -2.05 16.13
C LYS A 150 5.02 -0.55 15.88
N GLY A 151 4.89 -0.08 14.64
CA GLY A 151 4.98 1.33 14.30
C GLY A 151 3.98 2.19 15.08
N LEU A 152 2.71 1.76 15.17
CA LEU A 152 1.67 2.42 15.95
C LEU A 152 2.01 2.48 17.44
N LYS A 153 2.53 1.38 18.01
CA LYS A 153 2.97 1.36 19.41
C LYS A 153 4.10 2.35 19.66
N GLU A 154 5.12 2.37 18.81
CA GLU A 154 6.23 3.33 18.94
C GLU A 154 5.74 4.78 18.76
N ALA A 155 4.80 5.02 17.84
CA ALA A 155 4.21 6.35 17.64
C ALA A 155 3.41 6.81 18.86
N LEU A 156 2.62 5.92 19.48
CA LEU A 156 1.92 6.20 20.74
C LEU A 156 2.92 6.51 21.87
N GLN A 157 4.01 5.74 21.98
CA GLN A 157 5.04 6.02 22.98
C GLN A 157 5.68 7.40 22.76
N VAL A 158 6.00 7.76 21.51
CA VAL A 158 6.55 9.10 21.18
C VAL A 158 5.55 10.20 21.54
N TRP A 159 4.26 9.96 21.32
CA TRP A 159 3.20 10.90 21.70
C TRP A 159 3.14 11.05 23.23
N GLU A 160 3.04 9.95 23.97
CA GLU A 160 3.00 9.93 25.44
C GLU A 160 4.24 10.61 26.05
N ASP A 161 5.44 10.25 25.58
CA ASP A 161 6.70 10.84 26.02
C ASP A 161 6.77 12.34 25.70
N GLY A 162 6.24 12.75 24.54
CA GLY A 162 6.11 14.14 24.13
C GLY A 162 5.24 14.93 25.10
N ILE A 163 4.06 14.40 25.44
CA ILE A 163 3.15 15.02 26.42
C ILE A 163 3.86 15.20 27.76
N ASP A 164 4.58 14.18 28.23
CA ASP A 164 5.22 14.22 29.55
C ASP A 164 6.46 15.13 29.60
N THR A 165 7.22 15.20 28.51
CA THR A 165 8.37 16.11 28.39
C THR A 165 7.90 17.57 28.39
N ASP A 166 6.88 17.85 27.57
CA ASP A 166 6.43 19.21 27.28
C ASP A 166 5.49 19.79 28.37
N LYS A 167 4.92 18.95 29.24
CA LYS A 167 4.29 19.38 30.51
C LYS A 167 5.24 20.23 31.38
N ASN A 168 6.56 20.01 31.29
CA ASN A 168 7.53 20.79 32.05
C ASN A 168 7.79 22.18 31.47
N ASP A 169 7.42 22.41 30.20
CA ASP A 169 7.70 23.64 29.45
C ASP A 169 6.44 24.50 29.16
N ASN A 170 5.31 24.24 29.83
CA ASN A 170 4.01 24.91 29.62
C ASN A 170 3.45 24.79 28.19
N VAL A 171 3.81 23.76 27.44
CA VAL A 171 3.16 23.49 26.15
C VAL A 171 1.83 22.80 26.43
N SER A 172 0.75 23.42 25.96
CA SER A 172 -0.60 22.87 26.05
C SER A 172 -0.88 21.96 24.86
N PHE A 173 -1.75 20.97 25.07
CA PHE A 173 -2.31 20.18 23.97
C PHE A 173 -3.02 21.11 22.96
N PRO A 174 -2.89 20.90 21.65
CA PRO A 174 -2.24 19.77 20.96
C PRO A 174 -0.70 19.82 20.96
N LEU A 175 -0.07 18.65 20.81
CA LEU A 175 1.40 18.55 20.69
C LEU A 175 1.95 19.39 19.52
N PRO A 176 3.18 19.94 19.65
CA PRO A 176 3.85 20.61 18.55
C PRO A 176 3.94 19.73 17.29
N GLU A 177 3.88 20.38 16.13
CA GLU A 177 3.85 19.71 14.82
C GLU A 177 4.95 18.66 14.63
N GLN A 178 6.14 18.89 15.18
CA GLN A 178 7.28 17.97 15.09
C GLN A 178 7.04 16.55 15.62
N TYR A 179 6.01 16.34 16.46
CA TYR A 179 5.69 15.03 17.03
C TYR A 179 4.78 14.18 16.13
N TRP A 180 4.11 14.77 15.14
CA TRP A 180 3.08 14.07 14.37
C TRP A 180 3.02 14.46 12.89
N HIS A 181 3.55 15.61 12.49
CA HIS A 181 3.68 15.99 11.10
C HIS A 181 4.98 15.47 10.48
N VAL A 182 4.84 14.81 9.34
CA VAL A 182 5.94 14.21 8.57
C VAL A 182 6.16 14.89 7.20
N GLY A 183 5.43 15.98 6.90
CA GLY A 183 5.50 16.67 5.61
C GLY A 183 6.90 17.13 5.23
N THR A 184 7.61 17.80 6.14
CA THR A 184 9.01 18.24 5.93
C THR A 184 9.95 17.06 5.61
N MET A 185 9.70 15.90 6.21
CA MET A 185 10.48 14.69 5.92
C MET A 185 10.20 14.22 4.48
N TYR A 186 8.94 14.17 4.06
CA TYR A 186 8.56 13.81 2.69
C TYR A 186 9.14 14.77 1.66
N ASP A 187 9.07 16.07 1.91
CA ASP A 187 9.65 17.10 1.05
C ASP A 187 11.17 16.93 0.93
N THR A 188 11.84 16.70 2.06
CA THR A 188 13.29 16.45 2.07
C THR A 188 13.67 15.23 1.23
N ILE A 189 12.94 14.12 1.35
CA ILE A 189 13.19 12.91 0.56
C ILE A 189 13.03 13.21 -0.94
N ARG A 190 11.92 13.86 -1.31
CA ARG A 190 11.61 14.20 -2.71
C ARG A 190 12.59 15.18 -3.31
N ASP A 191 13.00 16.20 -2.56
CA ASP A 191 13.92 17.23 -3.04
C ASP A 191 15.33 16.67 -3.23
N ASN A 192 15.80 15.83 -2.29
CA ASN A 192 17.06 15.09 -2.45
C ASN A 192 17.02 14.21 -3.70
N PHE A 193 15.94 13.42 -3.85
CA PHE A 193 15.73 12.56 -5.00
C PHE A 193 15.76 13.33 -6.32
N LYS A 194 14.92 14.35 -6.47
CA LYS A 194 14.82 15.17 -7.68
C LYS A 194 16.15 15.84 -8.01
N THR A 195 16.84 16.36 -6.99
CA THR A 195 18.15 17.00 -7.16
C THR A 195 19.18 16.02 -7.71
N ASN A 196 19.32 14.85 -7.09
CA ASN A 196 20.34 13.88 -7.45
C ASN A 196 20.07 13.21 -8.80
N VAL A 197 18.82 12.84 -9.08
CA VAL A 197 18.44 12.24 -10.37
C VAL A 197 18.62 13.23 -11.52
N ASN A 198 18.22 14.50 -11.35
CA ASN A 198 18.42 15.51 -12.40
C ASN A 198 19.90 15.88 -12.58
N LYS A 199 20.69 15.92 -11.50
CA LYS A 199 22.14 16.12 -11.59
C LYS A 199 22.82 15.00 -12.37
N ALA A 200 22.44 13.74 -12.11
CA ALA A 200 22.95 12.60 -12.84
C ALA A 200 22.57 12.67 -14.33
N ALA A 201 21.33 13.05 -14.64
CA ALA A 201 20.87 13.23 -16.02
C ALA A 201 21.62 14.35 -16.77
N ALA A 202 21.83 15.49 -16.11
CA ALA A 202 22.60 16.60 -16.68
C ALA A 202 24.07 16.22 -16.92
N ALA A 203 24.69 15.50 -15.98
CA ALA A 203 26.07 15.03 -16.12
C ALA A 203 26.22 14.06 -17.31
N THR A 204 25.28 13.14 -17.46
CA THR A 204 25.24 12.20 -18.59
C THR A 204 25.06 12.94 -19.92
N ALA A 205 24.13 13.89 -20.00
CA ALA A 205 23.91 14.69 -21.20
C ALA A 205 25.11 15.57 -21.58
N ALA A 206 25.88 16.06 -20.59
CA ALA A 206 27.11 16.80 -20.84
C ALA A 206 28.27 15.91 -21.32
N ALA A 207 28.27 14.63 -20.92
CA ALA A 207 29.31 13.67 -21.27
C ALA A 207 29.12 13.05 -22.67
N THR A 208 27.89 12.99 -23.19
CA THR A 208 27.61 12.45 -24.52
C THR A 208 27.35 13.55 -25.55
N THR A 209 28.13 13.56 -26.63
CA THR A 209 27.88 14.38 -27.83
C THR A 209 26.69 13.89 -28.67
N ALA A 210 25.87 12.97 -28.13
CA ALA A 210 24.84 12.23 -28.85
C ALA A 210 23.43 12.78 -28.56
N THR A 211 22.62 12.84 -29.60
CA THR A 211 21.24 13.37 -29.64
C THR A 211 20.16 12.45 -29.04
N ALA A 212 20.54 11.46 -28.24
CA ALA A 212 19.63 10.55 -27.56
C ALA A 212 20.03 10.42 -26.09
N GLU A 213 19.06 10.64 -25.18
CA GLU A 213 19.23 10.54 -23.73
C GLU A 213 19.88 9.20 -23.37
N THR A 214 21.15 9.24 -22.95
CA THR A 214 21.84 8.05 -22.48
C THR A 214 21.25 7.67 -21.12
N PRO A 215 20.82 6.41 -20.90
CA PRO A 215 20.17 6.01 -19.66
C PRO A 215 20.99 6.33 -18.41
N VAL A 216 20.36 7.01 -17.45
CA VAL A 216 21.01 7.48 -16.21
C VAL A 216 20.83 6.49 -15.05
N SER A 217 19.76 5.68 -15.09
CA SER A 217 19.41 4.70 -14.06
C SER A 217 18.94 3.37 -14.66
N SER A 218 18.73 2.36 -13.81
CA SER A 218 18.14 1.07 -14.20
C SER A 218 16.78 1.27 -14.88
N CYS A 219 15.92 2.10 -14.30
CA CYS A 219 14.64 2.52 -14.87
C CYS A 219 14.80 3.04 -16.30
N GLU A 220 15.70 4.01 -16.54
CA GLU A 220 15.85 4.60 -17.87
C GLU A 220 16.40 3.63 -18.92
N THR A 221 17.09 2.57 -18.51
CA THR A 221 17.50 1.52 -19.46
C THR A 221 16.30 0.74 -19.99
N GLY A 222 15.31 0.45 -19.14
CA GLY A 222 14.07 -0.21 -19.54
C GLY A 222 13.07 0.72 -20.22
N PHE A 223 13.07 2.01 -19.85
CA PHE A 223 12.14 3.03 -20.35
C PHE A 223 12.82 4.06 -21.26
N HIS A 224 13.81 3.65 -22.06
CA HIS A 224 14.60 4.55 -22.91
C HIS A 224 13.79 5.35 -23.94
N PHE A 225 12.59 4.89 -24.32
CA PHE A 225 11.69 5.62 -25.22
C PHE A 225 10.89 6.72 -24.49
N LEU A 226 10.84 6.68 -23.16
CA LEU A 226 10.17 7.66 -22.31
C LEU A 226 10.90 7.81 -20.97
N PRO A 227 12.19 8.19 -20.96
CA PRO A 227 13.02 8.19 -19.75
C PRO A 227 12.51 9.15 -18.67
N ARG A 228 11.70 10.13 -19.07
CA ARG A 228 11.03 11.07 -18.17
C ARG A 228 10.13 10.40 -17.12
N VAL A 229 9.59 9.21 -17.37
CA VAL A 229 8.80 8.47 -16.36
C VAL A 229 9.62 8.10 -15.13
N CYS A 230 10.95 8.09 -15.22
CA CYS A 230 11.82 7.78 -14.09
C CYS A 230 12.10 9.00 -13.18
N ARG A 231 11.65 10.21 -13.57
CA ARG A 231 12.02 11.47 -12.91
C ARG A 231 10.84 12.38 -12.58
N VAL A 232 9.66 12.05 -13.09
CA VAL A 232 8.44 12.85 -12.94
C VAL A 232 7.37 11.97 -12.34
N ALA A 233 6.65 12.52 -11.36
CA ALA A 233 5.49 11.87 -10.77
C ALA A 233 4.47 11.56 -11.87
N MET A 234 4.11 10.29 -11.99
CA MET A 234 3.12 9.84 -12.94
C MET A 234 1.74 9.88 -12.27
N HIS A 235 0.74 10.24 -13.07
CA HIS A 235 -0.66 10.17 -12.66
C HIS A 235 -1.46 9.27 -13.59
N GLY A 236 -2.30 8.43 -12.99
CA GLY A 236 -3.21 7.52 -13.67
C GLY A 236 -4.64 8.04 -13.69
N TYR A 237 -5.36 7.74 -14.76
CA TYR A 237 -6.80 7.95 -14.86
C TYR A 237 -7.45 6.63 -15.25
N GLY A 238 -8.24 6.07 -14.35
CA GLY A 238 -8.99 4.84 -14.58
C GLY A 238 -10.29 5.15 -15.31
N MET A 239 -10.65 4.34 -16.31
CA MET A 239 -12.00 4.42 -16.90
C MET A 239 -13.03 3.78 -15.97
N TRP A 240 -12.64 2.70 -15.30
CA TRP A 240 -13.45 1.90 -14.37
C TRP A 240 -12.69 1.70 -13.06
N GLU A 241 -13.30 1.00 -12.11
CA GLU A 241 -12.66 0.61 -10.85
C GLU A 241 -11.39 -0.24 -11.07
N PRO A 242 -10.40 -0.17 -10.16
CA PRO A 242 -10.39 0.63 -8.94
C PRO A 242 -10.06 2.11 -9.21
N ARG A 243 -10.71 3.00 -8.44
CA ARG A 243 -10.46 4.44 -8.43
C ARG A 243 -10.52 4.90 -6.98
N ALA A 244 -9.40 5.37 -6.44
CA ALA A 244 -9.38 5.93 -5.09
C ALA A 244 -10.03 7.33 -5.04
N HIS A 245 -10.07 8.01 -6.18
CA HIS A 245 -10.68 9.32 -6.35
C HIS A 245 -11.60 9.32 -7.57
N ASP A 246 -12.87 9.66 -7.37
CA ASP A 246 -13.85 9.75 -8.46
C ASP A 246 -13.50 10.83 -9.50
N ASP A 247 -12.69 11.82 -9.10
CA ASP A 247 -12.19 12.87 -9.98
C ASP A 247 -11.14 12.39 -10.99
N TYR A 248 -10.56 11.20 -10.77
CA TYR A 248 -9.55 10.58 -11.64
C TYR A 248 -10.18 9.62 -12.64
N ASP A 249 -11.40 9.95 -13.08
CA ASP A 249 -12.11 9.26 -14.14
C ASP A 249 -11.60 9.73 -15.50
N LEU A 250 -11.10 8.79 -16.31
CA LEU A 250 -10.69 9.05 -17.68
C LEU A 250 -11.81 9.68 -18.51
N ILE A 251 -13.06 9.31 -18.26
CA ILE A 251 -14.23 9.84 -18.98
C ILE A 251 -14.42 11.33 -18.66
N ASN A 252 -14.12 11.77 -17.44
CA ASN A 252 -14.30 13.15 -17.00
C ASN A 252 -13.24 14.11 -17.59
N ILE A 253 -12.05 13.61 -17.91
CA ILE A 253 -10.97 14.44 -18.50
C ILE A 253 -10.99 14.49 -20.03
N ILE A 254 -11.77 13.63 -20.69
CA ILE A 254 -11.89 13.60 -22.15
C ILE A 254 -12.77 14.73 -22.63
N GLN A 255 -12.16 15.66 -23.36
CA GLN A 255 -12.85 16.80 -23.97
C GLN A 255 -13.11 16.57 -25.45
N ALA A 256 -14.14 17.24 -25.99
CA ALA A 256 -14.37 17.26 -27.42
C ALA A 256 -13.16 17.86 -28.15
N ALA A 257 -12.71 17.21 -29.22
CA ALA A 257 -11.71 17.76 -30.11
C ALA A 257 -12.24 19.05 -30.79
N PRO A 258 -11.37 19.90 -31.37
CA PRO A 258 -11.80 21.15 -32.02
C PRO A 258 -12.84 20.97 -33.16
N ASN A 259 -12.95 19.77 -33.71
CA ASN A 259 -13.95 19.40 -34.72
C ASN A 259 -15.28 18.88 -34.11
N GLY A 260 -15.44 18.95 -32.79
CA GLY A 260 -16.61 18.47 -32.05
C GLY A 260 -16.63 16.96 -31.80
N TYR A 261 -15.58 16.21 -32.18
CA TYR A 261 -15.54 14.78 -31.91
C TYR A 261 -15.25 14.51 -30.43
N THR A 262 -16.12 13.73 -29.79
CA THR A 262 -15.89 13.11 -28.49
C THR A 262 -16.08 11.60 -28.66
N PRO A 263 -15.13 10.76 -28.20
CA PRO A 263 -15.32 9.32 -28.25
C PRO A 263 -16.55 8.91 -27.44
N ALA A 264 -17.38 8.04 -28.00
CA ALA A 264 -18.52 7.47 -27.30
C ALA A 264 -18.07 6.21 -26.54
N PHE A 265 -18.27 6.20 -25.22
CA PHE A 265 -18.04 5.04 -24.38
C PHE A 265 -19.35 4.27 -24.21
N THR A 266 -19.44 3.10 -24.82
CA THR A 266 -20.62 2.21 -24.72
C THR A 266 -20.49 1.17 -23.62
N GLU A 267 -19.27 0.96 -23.13
CA GLU A 267 -18.98 0.07 -22.02
C GLU A 267 -19.49 0.70 -20.71
N ARG A 268 -19.86 -0.15 -19.76
CA ARG A 268 -20.32 0.23 -18.43
C ARG A 268 -19.57 -0.62 -17.41
N PRO A 269 -19.36 -0.14 -16.18
CA PRO A 269 -18.78 -0.97 -15.13
C PRO A 269 -19.67 -2.22 -14.95
N TYR A 270 -19.03 -3.37 -14.81
CA TYR A 270 -19.75 -4.63 -14.74
C TYR A 270 -20.51 -4.79 -13.41
N TYR A 271 -19.90 -4.27 -12.34
CA TYR A 271 -20.50 -4.02 -11.04
C TYR A 271 -19.85 -2.76 -10.44
N SER A 272 -20.40 -2.30 -9.32
CA SER A 272 -19.82 -1.25 -8.49
C SER A 272 -19.59 -1.78 -7.08
N GLY A 273 -18.59 -1.24 -6.38
CA GLY A 273 -18.31 -1.59 -4.98
C GLY A 273 -17.20 -2.63 -4.84
N PHE A 274 -17.00 -3.12 -3.61
CA PHE A 274 -15.81 -3.90 -3.28
C PHE A 274 -15.79 -5.30 -3.94
N ASP A 275 -14.58 -5.78 -4.21
CA ASP A 275 -14.36 -7.16 -4.62
C ASP A 275 -14.63 -8.11 -3.46
N VAL A 276 -15.50 -9.09 -3.68
CA VAL A 276 -15.82 -10.11 -2.69
C VAL A 276 -14.67 -11.12 -2.65
N LEU A 277 -14.15 -11.39 -1.45
CA LEU A 277 -13.17 -12.46 -1.27
C LEU A 277 -13.82 -13.81 -1.56
N PRO A 278 -13.13 -14.72 -2.28
CA PRO A 278 -13.64 -16.06 -2.48
C PRO A 278 -13.96 -16.75 -1.16
N TYR A 279 -15.12 -17.42 -1.05
CA TYR A 279 -15.51 -18.09 0.20
C TYR A 279 -14.47 -19.13 0.63
N SER A 280 -13.78 -19.73 -0.33
CA SER A 280 -12.70 -20.67 -0.08
C SER A 280 -11.45 -20.08 0.59
N GLN A 281 -11.33 -18.75 0.60
CA GLN A 281 -10.28 -17.99 1.27
C GLN A 281 -10.77 -17.40 2.60
N ALA A 282 -12.01 -17.68 2.99
CA ALA A 282 -12.56 -17.26 4.27
C ALA A 282 -11.67 -17.75 5.42
N ILE A 283 -11.47 -16.89 6.40
CA ILE A 283 -10.72 -17.21 7.59
C ILE A 283 -11.59 -18.11 8.48
N PRO A 284 -11.08 -19.26 8.97
CA PRO A 284 -11.84 -20.17 9.81
C PRO A 284 -12.39 -19.49 11.06
N GLU A 285 -13.48 -20.03 11.58
CA GLU A 285 -14.06 -19.55 12.84
C GLU A 285 -13.03 -19.61 13.99
N GLY A 286 -12.93 -18.51 14.75
CA GLY A 286 -11.99 -18.36 15.86
C GLY A 286 -10.59 -17.88 15.47
N GLU A 287 -10.27 -17.76 14.18
CA GLU A 287 -9.02 -17.17 13.70
C GLU A 287 -9.14 -15.65 13.55
N VAL A 288 -8.00 -14.95 13.68
CA VAL A 288 -7.96 -13.50 13.53
C VAL A 288 -8.05 -13.12 12.06
N ASP A 289 -9.12 -12.40 11.70
CA ASP A 289 -9.29 -11.81 10.38
C ASP A 289 -8.55 -10.47 10.27
N VAL A 290 -7.28 -10.56 9.86
CA VAL A 290 -6.42 -9.40 9.67
C VAL A 290 -6.91 -8.52 8.52
N HIS A 291 -7.57 -9.11 7.50
CA HIS A 291 -8.15 -8.34 6.41
C HIS A 291 -9.29 -7.48 6.95
N ALA A 292 -10.26 -8.08 7.64
CA ALA A 292 -11.39 -7.37 8.23
C ALA A 292 -10.93 -6.23 9.15
N ILE A 293 -9.90 -6.45 9.98
CA ILE A 293 -9.32 -5.39 10.83
C ILE A 293 -8.73 -4.26 9.98
N ALA A 294 -8.00 -4.60 8.90
CA ALA A 294 -7.37 -3.61 8.03
C ALA A 294 -8.38 -2.78 7.21
N ILE A 295 -9.52 -3.35 6.83
CA ILE A 295 -10.58 -2.64 6.07
C ILE A 295 -11.64 -2.02 6.99
N ALA A 296 -11.73 -2.41 8.26
CA ALA A 296 -12.64 -1.75 9.20
C ALA A 296 -12.33 -0.26 9.39
N THR A 297 -11.14 0.19 8.99
CA THR A 297 -10.71 1.60 9.03
C THR A 297 -11.08 2.39 7.77
N THR A 298 -11.58 1.74 6.71
CA THR A 298 -12.02 2.42 5.47
C THR A 298 -13.50 2.80 5.49
N PHE A 299 -14.23 2.41 6.52
CA PHE A 299 -15.51 3.04 6.82
C PHE A 299 -15.24 4.51 7.18
N PRO A 300 -16.06 5.47 6.69
CA PRO A 300 -15.96 6.84 7.16
C PRO A 300 -16.00 6.79 8.68
N ALA A 301 -15.00 7.41 9.32
CA ALA A 301 -14.98 7.49 10.77
C ALA A 301 -16.36 7.98 11.23
N PRO A 302 -16.97 7.36 12.25
CA PRO A 302 -18.19 7.94 12.82
C PRO A 302 -17.89 9.40 13.14
N ASP A 303 -18.85 10.29 12.88
CA ASP A 303 -18.71 11.71 13.26
C ASP A 303 -18.19 11.74 14.69
N LEU A 304 -16.93 12.16 14.84
CA LEU A 304 -16.31 12.25 16.14
C LEU A 304 -17.06 13.36 16.85
N ASP A 305 -17.79 13.00 17.90
CA ASP A 305 -18.39 13.98 18.79
C ASP A 305 -17.24 14.77 19.41
N HIS A 306 -17.04 15.99 18.90
CA HIS A 306 -16.02 16.92 19.36
C HIS A 306 -16.47 17.67 20.62
N GLU A 307 -17.63 17.34 21.20
CA GLU A 307 -18.03 17.82 22.51
C GLU A 307 -17.15 17.16 23.57
N TRP A 308 -16.06 17.84 23.90
CA TRP A 308 -15.26 17.55 25.08
C TRP A 308 -16.14 17.75 26.32
N VAL A 309 -16.57 16.65 26.94
CA VAL A 309 -17.23 16.69 28.25
C VAL A 309 -16.11 16.79 29.28
N ASP A 310 -15.93 17.96 29.89
CA ASP A 310 -15.12 18.06 31.08
C ASP A 310 -15.81 17.23 32.17
N ASP A 311 -15.21 16.10 32.56
CA ASP A 311 -15.62 15.29 33.72
C ASP A 311 -15.38 16.02 35.06
N ASN A 312 -15.37 17.35 35.06
CA ASN A 312 -15.30 18.18 36.26
C ASN A 312 -16.70 18.57 36.71
N ASP A 313 -17.50 17.59 37.09
CA ASP A 313 -18.54 17.80 38.10
C ASP A 313 -18.23 16.85 39.27
N ASP A 314 -17.39 17.40 40.16
CA ASP A 314 -17.40 17.08 41.59
C ASP A 314 -18.81 17.29 42.14
N ASP A 315 -19.72 16.35 41.91
CA ASP A 315 -20.94 16.22 42.71
C ASP A 315 -20.67 15.18 43.81
N ASP A 316 -19.88 15.63 44.79
CA ASP A 316 -20.01 15.24 46.19
C ASP A 316 -21.48 15.44 46.60
N ASN A 317 -22.31 14.42 46.39
CA ASN A 317 -23.60 14.32 47.05
C ASN A 317 -23.69 13.00 47.81
N ASP A 318 -23.01 13.00 48.95
CA ASP A 318 -23.33 12.20 50.13
C ASP A 318 -24.83 12.32 50.45
N GLY A 319 -25.61 11.36 49.96
CA GLY A 319 -27.05 11.29 50.18
C GLY A 319 -27.48 9.87 50.49
N ASN A 320 -27.41 9.51 51.77
CA ASN A 320 -28.08 8.36 52.39
C ASN A 320 -29.41 8.02 51.71
N ASP A 321 -29.61 6.76 51.34
CA ASP A 321 -30.90 6.10 51.57
C ASP A 321 -30.71 4.60 51.85
N GLU A 322 -31.19 4.21 53.02
CA GLU A 322 -31.24 2.82 53.52
C GLU A 322 -32.28 1.98 52.74
N PRO A 323 -32.13 0.64 52.73
CA PRO A 323 -33.07 -0.25 52.09
C PRO A 323 -34.28 -0.54 52.99
N VAL A 324 -35.49 -0.47 52.41
CA VAL A 324 -36.70 -1.14 52.90
C VAL A 324 -37.11 -2.26 51.95
#